data_AF-A0A7Y1XRW9-F1
#
_entry.id   AF-A0A7Y1XRW9-F1
#
_cell.length_a   1.000
_cell.length_b   1.000
_cell.length_c   1.000
_cell.angle_alpha   90.00
_cell.angle_beta   90.00
_cell.angle_gamma   90.00
#
_symmetry.space_group_name_H-M   'P 1'
#
loop_
_entity.id
_entity.type
_entity.pdbx_description
1 polymer ?
#
loop_
_entity_poly.entity_id
_entity_poly.type
_entity_poly.pdbx_seq_one_letter_code
_entity_poly.pdbx_strand_id
1 'polypeptide(L)'
;MPLAAVLLGTACGGESDTAAVAEKAAASAESAVAEATTPAFPTAPLIDPNTASEEVLAGIEGLPEAAVAAVLTTRPFATPGEMHAAIGELLTDEQQKQVYARMFVKVGLHSGADEDYRLIPSSMPAGKLAHEFEEYRPYESIAQFRREMSKYVSEEEVAYLARFVTLD
;
A
#
# COMPACT_ATOMS: atom_id res chain seq x y z
N MET A 1 14.67 -54.81 37.89
CA MET A 1 14.40 -55.01 39.34
C MET A 1 15.33 -54.07 40.09
N PRO A 2 14.86 -53.18 40.99
CA PRO A 2 13.55 -53.07 41.67
C PRO A 2 12.67 -51.93 41.11
N LEU A 3 11.33 -52.01 41.11
CA LEU A 3 10.35 -51.87 42.21
C LEU A 3 10.40 -50.46 42.86
N ALA A 4 9.50 -49.54 42.51
CA ALA A 4 8.11 -49.35 42.95
C ALA A 4 7.99 -48.47 44.21
N ALA A 5 7.23 -47.37 44.13
CA ALA A 5 6.37 -46.87 45.22
C ALA A 5 5.42 -45.77 44.71
N VAL A 6 4.15 -45.98 45.02
CA VAL A 6 2.94 -45.16 44.80
C VAL A 6 2.79 -44.17 45.96
N LEU A 7 2.16 -43.00 45.76
CA LEU A 7 1.05 -42.50 46.60
C LEU A 7 0.48 -41.14 46.15
N LEU A 8 -0.85 -41.07 46.22
CA LEU A 8 -1.78 -39.99 45.92
C LEU A 8 -1.69 -38.82 46.92
N GLY A 9 -2.22 -37.65 46.55
CA GLY A 9 -2.62 -36.64 47.52
C GLY A 9 -3.22 -35.34 46.97
N THR A 10 -4.56 -35.30 46.93
CA THR A 10 -5.45 -34.19 47.39
C THR A 10 -5.46 -32.80 46.74
N ALA A 11 -6.71 -32.33 46.60
CA ALA A 11 -7.16 -31.05 46.08
C ALA A 11 -7.41 -29.98 47.17
N CYS A 12 -7.67 -28.76 46.69
CA CYS A 12 -8.52 -27.71 47.27
C CYS A 12 -7.87 -26.62 48.16
N GLY A 13 -8.37 -25.38 47.97
CA GLY A 13 -8.10 -24.17 48.76
C GLY A 13 -7.18 -23.20 48.01
N GLY A 14 -7.53 -21.96 47.69
CA GLY A 14 -8.48 -21.05 48.31
C GLY A 14 -7.76 -19.70 48.49
N GLU A 15 -8.34 -18.65 47.90
CA GLU A 15 -8.12 -17.21 48.01
C GLU A 15 -6.89 -16.64 48.75
N SER A 16 -6.25 -15.63 48.14
CA SER A 16 -5.81 -14.43 48.88
C SER A 16 -5.61 -13.26 47.92
N ASP A 17 -6.55 -12.32 48.01
CA ASP A 17 -6.43 -10.92 47.64
C ASP A 17 -5.25 -10.29 48.42
N THR A 18 -4.38 -9.52 47.76
CA THR A 18 -3.59 -8.48 48.44
C THR A 18 -3.24 -7.37 47.46
N ALA A 19 -4.02 -6.29 47.56
CA ALA A 19 -3.58 -4.93 47.80
C ALA A 19 -2.33 -4.39 47.05
N ALA A 20 -2.61 -3.32 46.32
CA ALA A 20 -1.69 -2.35 45.74
C ALA A 20 -0.58 -1.88 46.69
N VAL A 21 0.61 -1.62 46.10
CA VAL A 21 1.55 -0.62 46.59
C VAL A 21 2.05 0.19 45.38
N ALA A 22 1.81 1.50 45.46
CA ALA A 22 2.34 2.52 44.57
C ALA A 22 3.71 3.03 45.06
N GLU A 23 4.34 3.87 44.23
CA GLU A 23 5.63 4.60 44.39
C GLU A 23 6.90 3.81 43.99
N LYS A 24 7.87 4.33 43.23
CA LYS A 24 8.13 5.69 42.70
C LYS A 24 9.31 5.65 41.72
N ALA A 25 9.19 6.44 40.66
CA ALA A 25 10.20 7.13 39.85
C ALA A 25 11.47 6.39 39.39
N ALA A 26 11.65 6.35 38.07
CA ALA A 26 12.86 6.89 37.45
C ALA A 26 12.54 7.36 36.04
N ALA A 27 12.95 8.59 35.76
CA ALA A 27 12.90 9.20 34.45
C ALA A 27 13.72 8.40 33.43
N SER A 28 13.16 8.21 32.24
CA SER A 28 13.94 8.28 31.02
C SER A 28 13.05 8.92 29.97
N ALA A 29 13.29 10.20 29.73
CA ALA A 29 12.85 10.86 28.53
C ALA A 29 13.67 10.25 27.39
N GLU A 30 13.16 9.17 26.82
CA GLU A 30 13.69 8.63 25.57
C GLU A 30 13.00 9.38 24.44
N SER A 31 13.83 10.14 23.73
CA SER A 31 13.52 10.88 22.52
C SER A 31 12.87 9.94 21.49
N ALA A 32 11.54 9.91 21.46
CA ALA A 32 10.80 9.39 20.32
C ALA A 32 11.01 10.38 19.16
N VAL A 33 12.11 10.21 18.43
CA VAL A 33 12.10 10.60 17.02
C VAL A 33 11.09 9.63 16.41
N ALA A 34 9.87 10.13 16.18
CA ALA A 34 8.91 9.42 15.37
C ALA A 34 9.56 9.24 14.00
N GLU A 35 10.08 8.04 13.72
CA GLU A 35 10.18 7.57 12.35
C GLU A 35 8.80 7.80 11.75
N ALA A 36 8.72 8.73 10.81
CA ALA A 36 7.52 8.94 10.03
C ALA A 36 7.26 7.63 9.30
N THR A 37 6.40 6.79 9.88
CA THR A 37 5.94 5.58 9.22
C THR A 37 5.17 6.04 8.00
N THR A 38 5.77 5.86 6.82
CA THR A 38 5.10 6.10 5.55
C THR A 38 3.81 5.29 5.54
N PRO A 39 2.62 5.92 5.40
CA PRO A 39 1.37 5.18 5.41
C PRO A 39 1.37 4.17 4.26
N ALA A 40 0.96 2.94 4.54
CA ALA A 40 0.91 1.86 3.54
C ALA A 40 0.09 2.24 2.30
N PHE A 41 -0.94 3.08 2.47
CA PHE A 41 -1.76 3.64 1.40
C PHE A 41 -1.84 5.17 1.53
N PRO A 42 -0.98 5.94 0.83
CA PRO A 42 -0.98 7.39 0.95
C PRO A 42 -2.32 7.97 0.50
N THR A 43 -2.85 8.95 1.22
CA THR A 43 -4.16 9.58 0.92
C THR A 43 -4.05 10.91 0.19
N ALA A 44 -2.82 11.44 0.02
CA ALA A 44 -2.57 12.65 -0.75
C ALA A 44 -3.11 12.50 -2.19
N PRO A 45 -3.55 13.58 -2.85
CA PRO A 45 -4.00 13.52 -4.25
C PRO A 45 -2.97 12.86 -5.16
N LEU A 46 -3.44 12.01 -6.07
CA LEU A 46 -2.58 11.38 -7.07
C LEU A 46 -2.11 12.43 -8.07
N ILE A 47 -0.79 12.54 -8.28
CA ILE A 47 -0.19 13.47 -9.23
C ILE A 47 -0.40 12.92 -10.64
N ASP A 48 -0.92 13.76 -11.52
CA ASP A 48 -1.04 13.43 -12.93
C ASP A 48 0.28 13.77 -13.66
N PRO A 49 0.99 12.77 -14.20
CA PRO A 49 2.26 12.97 -14.88
C PRO A 49 2.12 13.79 -16.16
N ASN A 50 0.92 14.05 -16.70
CA ASN A 50 0.73 14.85 -17.91
C ASN A 50 0.57 16.35 -17.63
N THR A 51 0.25 16.74 -16.39
CA THR A 51 -0.11 18.12 -16.04
C THR A 51 0.71 18.71 -14.89
N ALA A 52 1.40 17.89 -14.10
CA ALA A 52 2.23 18.35 -12.99
C ALA A 52 3.39 19.25 -13.45
N SER A 53 3.67 20.32 -12.70
CA SER A 53 4.85 21.18 -12.93
C SER A 53 6.14 20.44 -12.59
N GLU A 54 7.26 20.92 -13.14
CA GLU A 54 8.59 20.39 -12.82
C GLU A 54 8.89 20.41 -11.32
N GLU A 55 8.54 21.49 -10.62
CA GLU A 55 8.70 21.60 -9.17
C GLU A 55 7.94 20.50 -8.41
N VAL A 56 6.70 20.21 -8.83
CA VAL A 56 5.91 19.13 -8.23
C VAL A 56 6.55 17.77 -8.47
N LEU A 57 7.08 17.52 -9.67
CA LEU A 57 7.77 16.27 -10.00
C LEU A 57 9.06 16.11 -9.18
N ALA A 58 9.88 17.16 -9.12
CA ALA A 58 11.14 17.15 -8.38
C ALA A 58 10.94 16.96 -6.87
N GLY A 59 9.75 17.27 -6.36
CA GLY A 59 9.35 17.00 -4.98
C GLY A 59 8.92 15.55 -4.69
N ILE A 60 8.84 14.67 -5.70
CA ILE A 60 8.48 13.26 -5.51
C ILE A 60 9.70 12.50 -4.98
N GLU A 61 9.59 12.00 -3.76
CA GLU A 61 10.59 11.11 -3.17
C GLU A 61 10.81 9.88 -4.07
N GLY A 62 12.08 9.56 -4.33
CA GLY A 62 12.46 8.45 -5.18
C GLY A 62 12.49 8.76 -6.68
N LEU A 63 12.08 9.96 -7.14
CA LEU A 63 12.16 10.37 -8.54
C LEU A 63 13.45 11.17 -8.82
N PRO A 64 14.47 10.60 -9.49
CA PRO A 64 15.70 11.32 -9.80
C PRO A 64 15.49 12.38 -10.89
N GLU A 65 16.37 13.38 -10.95
CA GLU A 65 16.32 14.47 -11.93
C GLU A 65 16.23 13.98 -13.39
N ALA A 66 16.96 12.91 -13.72
CA ALA A 66 16.90 12.27 -15.04
C ALA A 66 15.48 11.76 -15.39
N ALA A 67 14.75 11.22 -14.40
CA ALA A 67 13.39 10.75 -14.60
C ALA A 67 12.39 11.93 -14.68
N VAL A 68 12.62 13.01 -13.92
CA VAL A 68 11.84 14.25 -14.05
C VAL A 68 11.94 14.80 -15.48
N ALA A 69 13.15 14.89 -16.01
CA ALA A 69 13.38 15.33 -17.39
C ALA A 69 12.72 14.39 -18.42
N ALA A 70 12.81 13.07 -18.22
CA ALA A 70 12.16 12.08 -19.08
C ALA A 70 10.63 12.23 -19.09
N VAL A 71 10.02 12.48 -17.92
CA VAL A 71 8.58 12.79 -17.83
C VAL A 71 8.26 14.04 -18.66
N LEU A 72 8.93 15.16 -18.43
CA LEU A 72 8.63 16.43 -19.12
C LEU A 72 8.78 16.35 -20.64
N THR A 73 9.75 15.58 -21.12
CA THR A 73 10.05 15.46 -22.56
C THR A 73 9.17 14.45 -23.29
N THR A 74 8.64 13.44 -22.60
CA THR A 74 7.89 12.34 -23.23
C THR A 74 6.37 12.54 -23.19
N ARG A 75 5.87 13.45 -22.34
CA ARG A 75 4.45 13.78 -22.26
C ARG A 75 3.84 14.11 -23.64
N PRO A 76 2.55 13.79 -23.85
CA PRO A 76 1.65 13.12 -22.91
C PRO A 76 1.77 11.59 -22.96
N PHE A 77 1.51 10.94 -21.82
CA PHE A 77 1.33 9.49 -21.71
C PHE A 77 -0.16 9.15 -21.78
N ALA A 78 -0.52 8.22 -22.65
CA ALA A 78 -1.87 7.68 -22.77
C ALA A 78 -2.15 6.57 -21.75
N THR A 79 -1.14 5.77 -21.39
CA THR A 79 -1.27 4.63 -20.48
C THR A 79 -0.17 4.62 -19.40
N PRO A 80 -0.37 3.89 -18.29
CA PRO A 80 0.71 3.62 -17.35
C PRO A 80 1.92 2.97 -18.01
N GLY A 81 1.72 2.06 -18.96
CA GLY A 81 2.79 1.39 -19.69
C GLY A 81 3.70 2.36 -20.42
N GLU A 82 3.15 3.40 -21.05
CA GLU A 82 3.96 4.46 -21.70
C GLU A 82 4.77 5.28 -20.68
N MET A 83 4.18 5.61 -19.52
CA MET A 83 4.92 6.26 -18.45
C MET A 83 6.04 5.35 -17.91
N HIS A 84 5.73 4.08 -17.69
CA HIS A 84 6.69 3.08 -17.20
C HIS A 84 7.85 2.89 -18.19
N ALA A 85 7.58 2.84 -19.49
CA ALA A 85 8.64 2.77 -20.51
C ALA A 85 9.57 3.99 -20.48
N ALA A 86 9.05 5.18 -20.16
CA ALA A 86 9.83 6.41 -20.15
C ALA A 86 10.76 6.54 -18.93
N ILE A 87 10.34 6.06 -17.75
CA ILE A 87 11.10 6.27 -16.50
C ILE A 87 11.46 5.01 -15.73
N GLY A 88 10.85 3.87 -16.02
CA GLY A 88 10.97 2.64 -15.23
C GLY A 88 12.42 2.15 -15.12
N GLU A 89 13.19 2.19 -16.21
CA GLU A 89 14.60 1.79 -16.22
C GLU A 89 15.52 2.77 -15.46
N LEU A 90 15.04 3.98 -15.17
CA LEU A 90 15.76 4.98 -14.37
C LEU A 90 15.49 4.83 -12.86
N LEU A 91 14.62 3.90 -12.48
CA LEU A 91 14.15 3.67 -11.12
C LEU A 91 14.48 2.25 -10.68
N THR A 92 14.90 2.09 -9.43
CA THR A 92 14.89 0.78 -8.76
C THR A 92 13.45 0.31 -8.54
N ASP A 93 13.24 -0.99 -8.33
CA ASP A 93 11.91 -1.55 -8.02
C ASP A 93 11.23 -0.86 -6.83
N GLU A 94 12.00 -0.47 -5.82
CA GLU A 94 11.49 0.25 -4.65
C GLU A 94 11.07 1.67 -5.01
N GLN A 95 11.88 2.39 -5.79
CA GLN A 95 11.53 3.71 -6.30
C GLN A 95 10.30 3.65 -7.21
N GLN A 96 10.15 2.63 -8.06
CA GLN A 96 8.96 2.48 -8.89
C GLN A 96 7.69 2.39 -8.03
N LYS A 97 7.69 1.57 -6.99
CA LYS A 97 6.55 1.46 -6.06
C LYS A 97 6.23 2.80 -5.39
N GLN A 98 7.26 3.50 -4.89
CA GLN A 98 7.11 4.78 -4.22
C GLN A 98 6.60 5.88 -5.16
N VAL A 99 7.19 5.99 -6.34
CA VAL A 99 6.83 6.96 -7.37
C VAL A 99 5.41 6.67 -7.87
N TYR A 100 5.07 5.42 -8.19
CA TYR A 100 3.76 5.07 -8.74
C TYR A 100 2.63 5.22 -7.72
N ALA A 101 2.93 5.10 -6.42
CA ALA A 101 1.95 5.41 -5.36
C ALA A 101 1.63 6.93 -5.27
N ARG A 102 2.47 7.80 -5.84
CA ARG A 102 2.34 9.26 -5.80
C ARG A 102 1.93 9.88 -7.13
N MET A 103 2.44 9.36 -8.24
CA MET A 103 2.25 9.86 -9.60
C MET A 103 1.92 8.71 -10.55
N PHE A 104 0.80 8.79 -11.26
CA PHE A 104 0.35 7.69 -12.10
C PHE A 104 -0.63 8.16 -13.19
N VAL A 105 -0.59 7.51 -14.36
CA VAL A 105 -1.61 7.66 -15.40
C VAL A 105 -2.77 6.73 -15.06
N LYS A 106 -4.01 7.23 -14.96
CA LYS A 106 -5.13 6.35 -14.58
C LYS A 106 -5.45 5.32 -15.67
N VAL A 107 -5.90 4.15 -15.25
CA VAL A 107 -6.28 3.04 -16.13
C VAL A 107 -7.79 2.99 -16.30
N GLY A 108 -8.28 2.88 -17.54
CA GLY A 108 -9.69 2.61 -17.81
C GLY A 108 -10.09 1.24 -17.27
N LEU A 109 -11.22 1.15 -16.57
CA LEU A 109 -11.74 -0.13 -16.05
C LEU A 109 -12.21 -1.06 -17.18
N HIS A 110 -12.62 -0.52 -18.33
CA HIS A 110 -13.10 -1.31 -19.46
C HIS A 110 -12.01 -1.49 -20.52
N SER A 111 -11.24 -0.44 -20.82
CA SER A 111 -10.23 -0.48 -21.89
C SER A 111 -8.80 -0.80 -21.46
N GLY A 112 -8.49 -0.77 -20.16
CA GLY A 112 -7.13 -0.96 -19.65
C GLY A 112 -6.48 -2.28 -20.07
N ALA A 113 -5.18 -2.29 -20.31
CA ALA A 113 -4.47 -3.53 -20.53
C ALA A 113 -4.15 -4.22 -19.19
N ASP A 114 -4.06 -5.55 -19.20
CA ASP A 114 -3.61 -6.37 -18.07
C ASP A 114 -2.25 -5.89 -17.52
N GLU A 115 -1.31 -5.53 -18.41
CA GLU A 115 0.00 -4.96 -18.03
C GLU A 115 -0.09 -3.61 -17.32
N ASP A 116 -1.06 -2.77 -17.68
CA ASP A 116 -1.29 -1.48 -17.03
C ASP A 116 -1.82 -1.66 -15.60
N TYR A 117 -2.71 -2.62 -15.38
CA TYR A 117 -3.20 -2.93 -14.04
C TYR A 117 -2.10 -3.47 -13.13
N ARG A 118 -1.14 -4.21 -13.67
CA ARG A 118 0.01 -4.71 -12.89
C ARG A 118 0.92 -3.62 -12.37
N LEU A 119 0.90 -2.43 -12.96
CA LEU A 119 1.69 -1.28 -12.52
C LEU A 119 1.04 -0.54 -11.34
N ILE A 120 -0.25 -0.80 -11.05
CA ILE A 120 -0.94 -0.22 -9.89
C ILE A 120 -0.32 -0.80 -8.61
N PRO A 121 0.26 0.02 -7.71
CA PRO A 121 0.77 -0.49 -6.45
C PRO A 121 -0.37 -1.07 -5.62
N SER A 122 -0.18 -2.24 -5.00
CA SER A 122 -1.18 -2.91 -4.18
C SER A 122 -0.51 -3.87 -3.21
N SER A 123 -1.18 -4.22 -2.11
CA SER A 123 -0.79 -5.33 -1.25
C SER A 123 -1.02 -6.69 -1.93
N MET A 124 -1.92 -6.75 -2.93
CA MET A 124 -2.20 -7.94 -3.71
C MET A 124 -1.12 -8.19 -4.77
N PRO A 125 -0.77 -9.46 -5.07
CA PRO A 125 0.11 -9.76 -6.21
C PRO A 125 -0.42 -9.20 -7.52
N ALA A 126 0.43 -8.51 -8.29
CA ALA A 126 0.05 -7.78 -9.49
C ALA A 126 -0.77 -8.61 -10.50
N GLY A 127 -0.39 -9.86 -10.76
CA GLY A 127 -1.14 -10.75 -11.65
C GLY A 127 -2.54 -11.10 -11.14
N LYS A 128 -2.72 -11.22 -9.82
CA LYS A 128 -4.06 -11.42 -9.24
C LYS A 128 -4.87 -10.13 -9.33
N LEU A 129 -4.27 -8.99 -9.00
CA LEU A 129 -4.96 -7.69 -9.09
C LEU A 129 -5.52 -7.44 -10.48
N ALA A 130 -4.70 -7.61 -11.51
CA ALA A 130 -5.11 -7.43 -12.90
C ALA A 130 -6.24 -8.40 -13.30
N HIS A 131 -6.12 -9.68 -12.92
CA HIS A 131 -7.17 -10.66 -13.18
C HIS A 131 -8.51 -10.29 -12.52
N GLU A 132 -8.51 -9.82 -11.26
CA GLU A 132 -9.75 -9.37 -10.61
C GLU A 132 -10.35 -8.16 -11.34
N PHE A 133 -9.53 -7.22 -11.83
CA PHE A 133 -10.05 -6.06 -12.56
C PHE A 133 -10.72 -6.48 -13.88
N GLU A 134 -10.14 -7.44 -14.60
CA GLU A 134 -10.69 -7.90 -15.87
C GLU A 134 -11.96 -8.76 -15.70
N GLU A 135 -12.00 -9.62 -14.68
CA GLU A 135 -13.10 -10.56 -14.43
C GLU A 135 -14.45 -9.86 -14.23
N TYR A 136 -14.45 -8.68 -13.59
CA TYR A 136 -15.68 -7.93 -13.30
C TYR A 136 -16.10 -6.97 -14.41
N ARG A 137 -15.46 -7.01 -15.59
CA ARG A 137 -15.89 -6.21 -16.74
C ARG A 137 -17.23 -6.69 -17.31
N PRO A 138 -18.08 -5.78 -17.82
CA PRO A 138 -17.96 -4.32 -17.69
C PRO A 138 -18.37 -3.86 -16.29
N TYR A 139 -17.67 -2.85 -15.77
CA TYR A 139 -18.10 -2.15 -14.56
C TYR A 139 -19.20 -1.15 -14.90
N GLU A 140 -20.29 -1.13 -14.14
CA GLU A 140 -21.37 -0.15 -14.26
C GLU A 140 -21.06 1.14 -13.49
N SER A 141 -20.22 1.06 -12.46
CA SER A 141 -19.88 2.21 -11.62
C SER A 141 -18.62 1.97 -10.79
N ILE A 142 -18.02 3.06 -10.31
CA ILE A 142 -16.97 3.00 -9.28
C ILE A 142 -17.50 2.38 -7.97
N ALA A 143 -18.80 2.48 -7.68
CA ALA A 143 -19.40 1.83 -6.51
C ALA A 143 -19.39 0.30 -6.65
N GLN A 144 -19.64 -0.23 -7.85
CA GLN A 144 -19.44 -1.66 -8.14
C GLN A 144 -17.97 -2.04 -7.97
N PHE A 145 -17.04 -1.28 -8.57
CA PHE A 145 -15.61 -1.54 -8.40
C PHE A 145 -15.21 -1.69 -6.92
N ARG A 146 -15.63 -0.74 -6.08
CA ARG A 146 -15.35 -0.78 -4.64
C ARG A 146 -15.93 -2.01 -3.96
N ARG A 147 -17.17 -2.37 -4.29
CA ARG A 147 -17.84 -3.57 -3.75
C ARG A 147 -17.08 -4.85 -4.12
N GLU A 148 -16.70 -5.00 -5.39
CA GLU A 148 -15.99 -6.19 -5.84
C GLU A 148 -14.59 -6.29 -5.22
N MET A 149 -13.84 -5.18 -5.17
CA MET A 149 -12.51 -5.18 -4.55
C MET A 149 -12.52 -5.36 -3.03
N SER A 150 -13.59 -4.96 -2.33
CA SER A 150 -13.73 -5.16 -0.88
C SER A 150 -13.75 -6.63 -0.44
N LYS A 151 -13.90 -7.56 -1.40
CA LYS A 151 -13.81 -9.00 -1.14
C LYS A 151 -12.37 -9.47 -0.90
N TYR A 152 -11.37 -8.69 -1.33
CA TYR A 152 -9.97 -9.14 -1.38
C TYR A 152 -9.00 -8.26 -0.61
N VAL A 153 -9.31 -6.98 -0.44
CA VAL A 153 -8.43 -5.99 0.21
C VAL A 153 -9.22 -5.16 1.22
N SER A 154 -8.49 -4.45 2.09
CA SER A 154 -9.11 -3.59 3.11
C SER A 154 -9.88 -2.43 2.49
N GLU A 155 -10.79 -1.83 3.25
CA GLU A 155 -11.51 -0.62 2.82
C GLU A 155 -10.56 0.54 2.47
N GLU A 156 -9.47 0.69 3.23
CA GLU A 156 -8.42 1.68 2.97
C GLU A 156 -7.74 1.44 1.62
N GLU A 157 -7.40 0.20 1.30
CA GLU A 157 -6.81 -0.15 0.01
C GLU A 157 -7.82 -0.01 -1.14
N VAL A 158 -9.10 -0.34 -0.93
CA VAL A 158 -10.15 -0.09 -1.93
C VAL A 158 -10.25 1.40 -2.27
N ALA A 159 -10.21 2.27 -1.25
CA ALA A 159 -10.23 3.72 -1.45
C ALA A 159 -8.96 4.19 -2.20
N TYR A 160 -7.82 3.57 -1.90
CA TYR A 160 -6.55 3.82 -2.57
C TYR A 160 -6.58 3.38 -4.04
N LEU A 161 -6.95 2.13 -4.34
CA LEU A 161 -7.04 1.58 -5.70
C LEU A 161 -8.01 2.37 -6.59
N ALA A 162 -9.12 2.85 -6.03
CA ALA A 162 -10.09 3.66 -6.77
C ALA A 162 -9.51 4.99 -7.31
N ARG A 163 -8.34 5.43 -6.84
CA ARG A 163 -7.64 6.63 -7.36
C ARG A 163 -6.90 6.37 -8.66
N PHE A 164 -6.56 5.11 -8.95
CA PHE A 164 -5.75 4.71 -10.11
C PHE A 164 -6.58 4.36 -11.34
N VAL A 165 -7.91 4.40 -11.23
CA VAL A 165 -8.80 3.95 -12.29
C VAL A 165 -9.80 5.02 -12.71
N THR A 166 -10.28 4.89 -13.95
CA THR A 166 -11.42 5.64 -14.48
C THR A 166 -12.48 4.68 -14.99
N LEU A 167 -13.74 5.11 -14.95
CA LEU A 167 -14.82 4.43 -15.65
C LEU A 167 -14.91 5.03 -17.07
N ASP A 168 -14.75 4.20 -18.09
CA ASP A 168 -14.62 4.56 -19.51
C ASP A 168 -15.58 3.77 -20.42
#